data_AF-A0A7X8LQR8-F1
#
_entry.id   AF-A0A7X8LQR8-F1
#
_cell.length_a   1.000
_cell.length_b   1.000
_cell.length_c   1.000
_cell.angle_alpha   90.00
_cell.angle_beta   90.00
_cell.angle_gamma   90.00
#
_symmetry.space_group_name_H-M   'P 1'
#
loop_
_entity.id
_entity.type
_entity.pdbx_description
1 polymer ?
#
loop_
_entity_poly.entity_id
_entity_poly.type
_entity_poly.pdbx_seq_one_letter_code
_entity_poly.pdbx_strand_id
1 'polypeptide(L)'
;MPFIEPTLRPFCKSDILGFNPGQIGVYGLLRDKQWIFIGKGDIRIRLLAHLNGDNEDVSREQPSHWVAEITDDYLKRELELIKEYQPLCNG
;
A
#
# COMPACT_ATOMS: atom_id res chain seq x y z
N MET A 1 -4.97 12.61 7.81
CA MET A 1 -4.28 13.34 6.72
C MET A 1 -4.05 12.36 5.57
N PRO A 2 -4.43 12.72 4.33
CA PRO A 2 -4.27 11.86 3.17
C PRO A 2 -2.80 11.65 2.81
N PHE A 3 -2.51 10.68 1.94
CA PHE A 3 -1.21 10.49 1.31
C PHE A 3 -0.71 11.81 0.71
N ILE A 4 0.60 12.06 0.80
CA ILE A 4 1.24 13.22 0.16
C ILE A 4 1.39 12.90 -1.33
N GLU A 5 0.79 13.73 -2.19
CA GLU A 5 0.88 13.66 -3.66
C GLU A 5 0.69 12.23 -4.24
N PRO A 6 -0.45 11.57 -3.96
CA PRO A 6 -0.63 10.17 -4.32
C PRO A 6 -0.63 10.00 -5.84
N THR A 7 0.41 9.35 -6.36
CA THR A 7 0.41 8.84 -7.73
C THR A 7 -0.23 7.46 -7.72
N LEU A 8 -1.43 7.35 -8.32
CA LEU A 8 -2.12 6.07 -8.45
C LEU A 8 -1.43 5.21 -9.49
N ARG A 9 -0.95 4.03 -9.07
CA ARG A 9 -0.18 3.11 -9.91
C ARG A 9 -0.90 1.76 -10.05
N PRO A 10 -0.81 1.06 -11.20
CA PRO A 10 -1.37 -0.27 -11.34
C PRO A 10 -0.75 -1.26 -10.35
N PHE A 11 -1.57 -2.05 -9.65
CA PHE A 11 -1.09 -3.11 -8.76
C PHE A 11 -0.74 -4.36 -9.56
N CYS A 12 0.42 -4.32 -10.23
CA CYS A 12 0.94 -5.43 -11.01
C CYS A 12 2.47 -5.54 -10.88
N LYS A 13 3.01 -6.72 -11.18
CA LYS A 13 4.42 -7.04 -10.98
C LYS A 13 5.36 -6.07 -11.69
N SER A 14 5.07 -5.71 -12.94
CA SER A 14 5.94 -4.81 -13.72
C SER A 14 6.04 -3.42 -13.12
N ASP A 15 4.93 -2.86 -12.65
CA ASP A 15 4.92 -1.53 -12.05
C ASP A 15 5.64 -1.52 -10.68
N ILE A 16 5.36 -2.52 -9.83
CA ILE A 16 6.02 -2.66 -8.52
C ILE A 16 7.55 -2.84 -8.69
N LEU A 17 7.98 -3.62 -9.68
CA LEU A 17 9.42 -3.79 -9.97
C LEU A 17 10.07 -2.54 -10.57
N GLY A 18 9.29 -1.61 -11.12
CA GLY A 18 9.74 -0.29 -11.55
C GLY A 18 9.98 0.67 -10.38
N PHE A 19 9.46 0.37 -9.19
CA PHE A 19 9.75 1.14 -7.98
C PHE A 19 11.13 0.79 -7.43
N ASN A 20 11.85 1.79 -6.92
CA ASN A 20 13.22 1.60 -6.46
C ASN A 20 13.26 0.65 -5.24
N PRO A 21 14.21 -0.30 -5.21
CA PRO A 21 14.39 -1.18 -4.04
C PRO A 21 14.91 -0.39 -2.83
N GLY A 22 14.61 -0.85 -1.62
CA GLY A 22 15.11 -0.23 -0.38
C GLY A 22 14.38 1.04 0.05
N GLN A 23 13.30 1.44 -0.64
CA GLN A 23 12.51 2.60 -0.24
C GLN A 23 11.56 2.24 0.91
N ILE A 24 11.83 2.83 2.07
CA ILE A 24 11.05 2.66 3.28
C ILE A 24 9.95 3.73 3.36
N GLY A 25 8.76 3.31 3.76
CA GLY A 25 7.66 4.23 3.95
C GLY A 25 6.34 3.52 4.19
N VAL A 26 5.26 4.14 3.74
CA VAL A 26 3.91 3.61 3.76
C VAL A 26 3.39 3.43 2.34
N TYR A 27 2.49 2.48 2.16
CA TYR A 27 1.79 2.24 0.91
C TYR A 27 0.32 1.94 1.17
N GLY A 28 -0.50 2.17 0.17
CA GLY A 28 -1.91 1.81 0.20
C GLY A 28 -2.28 0.98 -1.02
N LEU A 29 -3.17 0.02 -0.81
CA LEU A 29 -3.78 -0.81 -1.85
C LEU A 29 -5.24 -0.41 -1.99
N LEU A 30 -5.70 -0.28 -3.24
CA LEU A 30 -7.03 0.20 -3.57
C LEU A 30 -7.66 -0.64 -4.68
N ARG A 31 -8.99 -0.68 -4.67
CA ARG A 31 -9.82 -1.14 -5.80
C ARG A 31 -10.84 -0.05 -6.07
N ASP A 32 -10.75 0.58 -7.25
CA ASP A 32 -11.55 1.75 -7.64
C ASP A 32 -11.42 2.91 -6.64
N LYS A 33 -12.45 3.15 -5.82
CA LYS A 33 -12.48 4.17 -4.76
C LYS A 33 -12.38 3.60 -3.35
N GLN A 34 -12.27 2.27 -3.22
CA GLN A 34 -12.23 1.58 -1.95
C GLN A 34 -10.77 1.33 -1.54
N TRP A 35 -10.41 1.80 -0.34
CA TRP A 35 -9.16 1.44 0.31
C TRP A 35 -9.27 0.02 0.85
N ILE A 36 -8.35 -0.83 0.40
CA ILE A 36 -8.30 -2.24 0.78
C ILE A 36 -7.37 -2.41 1.97
N PHE A 37 -6.17 -1.84 1.87
CA PHE A 37 -5.14 -2.03 2.88
C PHE A 37 -4.18 -0.84 2.90
N ILE A 38 -3.69 -0.51 4.09
CA ILE A 38 -2.57 0.41 4.30
C ILE A 38 -1.47 -0.39 4.98
N GLY A 39 -0.25 -0.32 4.46
CA GLY A 39 0.89 -1.00 5.06
C GLY A 39 2.13 -0.12 5.10
N LYS A 40 3.18 -0.66 5.71
CA LYS A 40 4.46 0.02 5.90
C LYS A 40 5.67 -0.89 5.71
N GLY A 41 6.86 -0.30 5.64
CA GLY A 41 8.15 -0.99 5.54
C GLY A 41 8.84 -0.75 4.20
N ASP A 42 9.65 -1.72 3.75
CA ASP A 42 10.17 -1.71 2.38
C ASP A 42 9.02 -1.91 1.39
N ILE A 43 8.64 -0.82 0.74
CA ILE A 43 7.42 -0.73 -0.06
C ILE A 43 7.42 -1.78 -1.17
N ARG A 44 8.54 -1.93 -1.87
CA ARG A 44 8.66 -2.88 -2.98
C ARG A 44 8.52 -4.32 -2.50
N ILE A 45 9.25 -4.70 -1.44
CA ILE A 45 9.18 -6.06 -0.89
C ILE A 45 7.77 -6.38 -0.43
N ARG A 46 7.13 -5.45 0.29
CA ARG A 46 5.78 -5.64 0.85
C ARG A 46 4.70 -5.72 -0.23
N LEU A 47 4.75 -4.87 -1.25
CA LEU A 47 3.82 -4.93 -2.38
C LEU A 47 3.95 -6.24 -3.16
N LEU A 48 5.19 -6.72 -3.38
CA LEU A 48 5.41 -8.02 -4.02
C LEU A 48 4.88 -9.18 -3.18
N ALA A 49 5.01 -9.12 -1.85
CA ALA A 49 4.46 -10.13 -0.95
C ALA A 49 2.93 -10.20 -1.07
N HIS A 50 2.25 -9.05 -1.06
CA HIS A 50 0.80 -8.97 -1.29
C HIS A 50 0.38 -9.47 -2.66
N LEU A 51 1.14 -9.16 -3.70
CA LEU A 51 0.87 -9.68 -5.05
C LEU A 51 1.03 -11.21 -5.12
N ASN A 52 1.88 -11.79 -4.27
CA ASN A 52 2.09 -13.23 -4.17
C ASN A 52 1.14 -13.92 -3.15
N GLY A 53 0.21 -13.18 -2.55
CA GLY A 53 -0.82 -13.74 -1.67
C GLY A 53 -0.37 -14.00 -0.22
N ASP A 54 0.55 -13.20 0.32
CA ASP A 54 0.97 -13.32 1.74
C ASP A 54 -0.15 -12.99 2.75
N ASN A 55 -1.19 -12.27 2.32
CA ASN A 55 -2.35 -11.90 3.11
C ASN A 55 -3.63 -12.28 2.35
N GLU A 56 -4.36 -13.27 2.88
CA GLU A 56 -5.57 -13.81 2.25
C GLU A 56 -6.71 -12.78 2.16
N ASP A 57 -6.87 -11.92 3.16
CA ASP A 57 -7.92 -10.89 3.17
C ASP A 57 -7.68 -9.84 2.08
N VAL A 58 -6.44 -9.38 1.96
CA VAL A 58 -6.02 -8.46 0.88
C VAL A 58 -6.17 -9.12 -0.48
N SER A 59 -5.77 -10.38 -0.61
CA SER A 59 -5.84 -11.13 -1.87
C SER A 59 -7.29 -11.31 -2.34
N ARG A 60 -8.20 -11.63 -1.42
CA ARG A 60 -9.64 -11.79 -1.70
C ARG A 60 -10.27 -10.51 -2.23
N GLU A 61 -9.82 -9.36 -1.73
CA GLU A 61 -10.30 -8.05 -2.18
C GLU A 61 -9.74 -7.59 -3.53
N GLN A 62 -8.82 -8.32 -4.16
CA GLN A 62 -8.34 -8.06 -5.53
C GLN A 62 -8.03 -6.58 -5.80
N PRO A 63 -7.07 -5.97 -5.06
CA PRO A 63 -6.66 -4.59 -5.29
C PRO A 63 -6.19 -4.40 -6.74
N SER A 64 -6.58 -3.28 -7.35
CA SER A 64 -6.22 -2.95 -8.73
C SER A 64 -5.14 -1.86 -8.82
N HIS A 65 -4.97 -1.08 -7.76
CA HIS A 65 -4.01 0.02 -7.72
C HIS A 65 -3.29 0.12 -6.38
N TRP A 66 -2.16 0.81 -6.39
CA TRP A 66 -1.40 1.15 -5.21
C TRP A 66 -0.90 2.59 -5.24
N VAL A 67 -0.59 3.12 -4.06
CA VAL A 67 0.09 4.40 -3.84
C VAL A 67 1.17 4.20 -2.80
N ALA A 68 2.16 5.11 -2.75
CA ALA A 68 3.20 5.07 -1.73
C ALA A 68 3.66 6.46 -1.33
N GLU A 69 4.18 6.54 -0.10
CA GLU A 69 4.80 7.72 0.48
C GLU A 69 6.06 7.27 1.23
N ILE A 70 7.22 7.79 0.79
CA ILE A 70 8.52 7.51 1.41
C ILE A 70 8.63 8.37 2.66
N THR A 71 8.90 7.76 3.81
CA THR A 71 8.99 8.48 5.09
C THR A 71 9.72 7.64 6.13
N ASP A 72 10.49 8.31 6.98
CA ASP A 72 11.18 7.68 8.11
C ASP A 72 10.22 7.41 9.29
N ASP A 73 9.12 8.16 9.40
CA ASP A 73 8.10 7.99 10.46
C ASP A 73 6.92 7.12 9.98
N TYR A 74 7.23 6.04 9.27
CA TYR A 74 6.25 5.15 8.66
C TYR A 74 5.35 4.44 9.69
N LEU A 75 5.80 4.32 10.95
CA LEU A 75 4.99 3.75 12.04
C LEU A 75 3.81 4.65 12.40
N LYS A 76 4.06 5.92 12.69
CA LYS A 76 3.00 6.88 13.00
C LYS A 76 2.15 7.14 11.77
N ARG A 77 2.79 7.26 10.60
CA ARG A 77 2.12 7.60 9.36
C ARG A 77 1.10 6.55 8.93
N GLU A 78 1.43 5.26 9.10
CA GLU A 78 0.48 4.17 8.83
C GLU A 78 -0.80 4.31 9.67
N LEU A 79 -0.67 4.57 10.98
CA LEU A 79 -1.81 4.71 11.87
C LEU A 79 -2.70 5.90 11.49
N GLU A 80 -2.10 7.02 11.09
CA GLU A 80 -2.83 8.18 10.60
C GLU A 80 -3.63 7.87 9.33
N LEU A 81 -3.04 7.12 8.40
CA LEU A 81 -3.67 6.75 7.13
C LEU A 81 -4.76 5.68 7.32
N ILE A 82 -4.55 4.71 8.21
CA ILE A 82 -5.60 3.74 8.59
C ILE A 82 -6.80 4.48 9.18
N LYS A 83 -6.56 5.44 10.09
CA LYS A 83 -7.63 6.24 10.69
C LYS A 83 -8.36 7.11 9.66
N GLU A 84 -7.61 7.70 8.73
CA GLU A 84 -8.17 8.56 7.67
C GLU A 84 -9.04 7.78 6.70
N TYR A 85 -8.57 6.62 6.23
CA TYR A 85 -9.16 5.93 5.08
C TYR A 85 -10.01 4.71 5.43
N GLN A 86 -9.92 4.22 6.68
CA GLN A 86 -10.69 3.08 7.17
C GLN A 86 -10.68 1.89 6.17
N PRO A 87 -9.49 1.39 5.80
CA PRO A 87 -9.36 0.32 4.81
C PRO A 87 -10.01 -0.99 5.31
N LEU A 88 -10.49 -1.80 4.36
CA LEU A 88 -11.23 -3.03 4.67
C LEU A 88 -10.41 -4.07 5.46
N CYS A 89 -9.10 -4.15 5.23
CA CYS A 89 -8.25 -5.24 5.70
C CYS A 89 -7.22 -4.84 6.78
N ASN A 90 -7.35 -3.69 7.45
CA ASN A 90 -6.49 -3.31 8.59
C ASN A 90 -7.17 -3.50 9.97
N GLY A 91 -8.28 -4.24 10.01
CA GLY A 91 -9.05 -4.53 11.23
C GLY A 91 -8.44 -5.63 12.09
#